data_AF-C0PIP6-F1
#
_entry.id   AF-C0PIP6-F1
#
_cell.length_a   1.000
_cell.length_b   1.000
_cell.length_c   1.000
_cell.angle_alpha   90.00
_cell.angle_beta   90.00
_cell.angle_gamma   90.00
#
_symmetry.space_group_name_H-M   'P 1'
#
loop_
_entity.id
_entity.type
_entity.pdbx_description
1 polymer ?
#
loop_
_entity_poly.entity_id
_entity_poly.type
_entity_poly.pdbx_seq_one_letter_code
_entity_poly.pdbx_strand_id
1 'polypeptide(L)'
;MFKDAITAGKRVRSETNISSGAVSVSSAAVELALMKLPKSEALSARMLLIGAGKMGKLVIKHLVAKGCKKVVVVNRSVERVDAIREEMKDIEIVYRPLSDMYQAAAEADVVFTSTASETSLFAKEHAEALPPVSDTMGGVRLFVDISVPRNVSACVSEVGAARVYNVDDLKEVVEANKEDRLRKAMEAQTIITEELRRFEAWRDSLETVPTIKKLRSYADRIRASELEKCLQKVGEDALTKKMRRAIEELSTGIVNKLLHGPLQHLRCDGSDSRTLDETLENMHALNRMFSLDMEKAIIEQKIKAKVEKTQN
;
A
#
# COMPACT_ATOMS: atom_id res chain seq x y z
N MET A 1 -7.61 3.02 -8.63
CA MET A 1 -7.39 1.81 -7.79
C MET A 1 -6.26 2.00 -6.79
N PHE A 2 -4.97 1.95 -7.16
CA PHE A 2 -3.88 2.05 -6.15
C PHE A 2 -3.86 3.37 -5.38
N LYS A 3 -4.19 4.49 -6.03
CA LYS A 3 -4.33 5.80 -5.36
C LYS A 3 -5.46 5.79 -4.32
N ASP A 4 -6.63 5.28 -4.71
CA ASP A 4 -7.80 5.17 -3.83
C ASP A 4 -7.55 4.20 -2.67
N ALA A 5 -6.86 3.09 -2.92
CA ALA A 5 -6.44 2.16 -1.88
C ALA A 5 -5.49 2.80 -0.86
N ILE A 6 -4.56 3.65 -1.29
CA ILE A 6 -3.69 4.43 -0.39
C ILE A 6 -4.52 5.44 0.42
N THR A 7 -5.49 6.11 -0.20
CA THR A 7 -6.39 7.04 0.49
C THR A 7 -7.23 6.34 1.54
N ALA A 8 -7.90 5.24 1.18
CA ALA A 8 -8.66 4.41 2.11
C ALA A 8 -7.79 3.89 3.26
N GLY A 9 -6.59 3.40 2.96
CA GLY A 9 -5.64 2.94 3.99
C GLY A 9 -5.19 4.06 4.94
N LYS A 10 -5.05 5.30 4.46
CA LYS A 10 -4.76 6.46 5.31
C LYS A 10 -5.95 6.80 6.21
N ARG A 11 -7.16 6.89 5.65
CA ARG A 11 -8.41 7.14 6.40
C ARG A 11 -8.61 6.14 7.51
N VAL A 12 -8.53 4.85 7.19
CA VAL A 12 -8.63 3.76 8.17
C VAL A 12 -7.61 3.94 9.30
N ARG A 13 -6.35 4.27 9.00
CA ARG A 13 -5.33 4.49 10.05
C ARG A 13 -5.60 5.70 10.93
N SER A 14 -6.11 6.80 10.36
CA SER A 14 -6.39 8.03 11.12
C SER A 14 -7.68 7.98 11.91
N GLU A 15 -8.69 7.24 11.43
CA GLU A 15 -10.05 7.28 11.98
C GLU A 15 -10.34 6.14 12.96
N THR A 16 -9.74 4.95 12.80
CA THR A 16 -10.14 3.76 13.60
C THR A 16 -9.10 3.31 14.61
N ASN A 17 -7.96 4.00 14.70
CA ASN A 17 -6.84 3.59 15.55
C ASN A 17 -6.47 2.10 15.37
N ILE A 18 -6.76 1.49 14.21
CA ILE A 18 -6.46 0.09 13.91
C ILE A 18 -4.95 -0.21 13.96
N SER A 19 -4.14 0.85 13.86
CA SER A 19 -2.69 0.87 14.01
C SER A 19 -2.19 0.95 15.46
N SER A 20 -3.07 1.15 16.45
CA SER A 20 -2.72 1.26 17.88
C SER A 20 -2.91 -0.06 18.65
N GLY A 21 -1.93 -0.45 19.47
CA GLY A 21 -1.86 -1.72 20.21
C GLY A 21 -0.64 -2.57 19.80
N ALA A 22 -0.58 -3.85 20.19
CA ALA A 22 0.42 -4.82 19.71
C ALA A 22 0.20 -5.16 18.22
N VAL A 23 0.24 -4.15 17.36
CA VAL A 23 -0.18 -4.17 15.96
C VAL A 23 0.96 -4.51 15.01
N SER A 24 2.20 -4.41 15.49
CA SER A 24 3.39 -4.74 14.70
C SER A 24 4.00 -6.07 15.13
N VAL A 25 4.68 -6.74 14.20
CA VAL A 25 5.48 -7.92 14.49
C VAL A 25 6.48 -7.64 15.63
N SER A 26 7.10 -6.46 15.64
CA SER A 26 8.03 -6.04 16.72
C SER A 26 7.36 -5.90 18.09
N SER A 27 6.13 -5.37 18.14
CA SER A 27 5.40 -5.25 19.41
C SER A 27 4.94 -6.60 19.94
N ALA A 28 4.43 -7.46 19.05
CA ALA A 28 4.01 -8.80 19.41
C ALA A 28 5.20 -9.65 19.89
N ALA A 29 6.38 -9.47 19.28
CA ALA A 29 7.62 -10.12 19.72
C ALA A 29 8.01 -9.74 21.15
N VAL A 30 7.96 -8.44 21.49
CA VAL A 30 8.26 -7.97 22.85
C VAL A 30 7.24 -8.49 23.85
N GLU A 31 5.95 -8.47 23.52
CA GLU A 31 4.91 -9.00 24.40
C GLU A 31 5.01 -10.51 24.59
N LEU A 32 5.31 -11.26 23.52
CA LEU A 32 5.54 -12.70 23.61
C LEU A 32 6.71 -13.02 24.54
N ALA A 33 7.84 -12.31 24.37
CA ALA A 33 9.00 -12.49 25.25
C ALA A 33 8.63 -12.27 26.73
N LEU A 34 7.97 -11.15 27.04
CA LEU A 34 7.57 -10.81 28.40
C LEU A 34 6.53 -11.79 28.98
N MET A 35 5.64 -12.34 28.15
CA MET A 35 4.65 -13.34 28.57
C MET A 35 5.31 -14.68 28.94
N LYS A 36 6.40 -15.06 28.27
CA LYS A 36 7.09 -16.34 28.50
C LYS A 36 8.13 -16.25 29.62
N LEU A 37 8.54 -15.05 30.02
CA LEU A 37 9.41 -14.83 31.18
C LEU A 37 8.62 -14.92 32.51
N PRO A 38 9.28 -15.29 33.63
CA PRO A 38 8.69 -15.18 34.95
C PRO A 38 8.30 -13.72 35.27
N LYS A 39 7.05 -13.50 35.72
CA LYS A 39 6.48 -12.14 35.93
C LYS A 39 7.31 -11.27 36.88
N SER A 40 7.95 -11.86 37.88
CA SER A 40 8.77 -11.15 38.86
C SER A 40 10.05 -10.55 38.27
N GLU A 41 10.57 -11.14 37.18
CA GLU A 41 11.87 -10.80 36.61
C GLU A 41 11.79 -10.28 35.15
N ALA A 42 10.59 -10.11 34.61
CA ALA A 42 10.40 -9.72 33.22
C ALA A 42 11.02 -8.34 32.89
N LEU A 43 11.11 -7.43 33.87
CA LEU A 43 11.70 -6.10 33.73
C LEU A 43 13.22 -6.06 33.96
N SER A 44 13.76 -7.02 34.71
CA SER A 44 15.20 -7.17 35.00
C SER A 44 15.92 -8.01 33.94
N ALA A 45 15.17 -8.68 33.06
CA ALA A 45 15.71 -9.51 31.98
C ALA A 45 16.69 -8.76 31.08
N ARG A 46 17.83 -9.40 30.79
CA ARG A 46 18.87 -8.86 29.92
C ARG A 46 18.46 -9.05 28.47
N MET A 47 18.14 -7.94 27.81
CA MET A 47 17.65 -7.89 26.43
C MET A 47 18.80 -7.71 25.44
N LEU A 48 18.89 -8.59 24.45
CA LEU A 48 19.77 -8.48 23.30
C LEU A 48 18.95 -8.33 22.02
N LEU A 49 19.32 -7.37 21.17
CA LEU A 49 18.78 -7.22 19.82
C LEU A 49 19.90 -7.37 18.79
N ILE A 50 19.71 -8.26 17.82
CA ILE A 50 20.62 -8.46 16.70
C ILE A 50 19.95 -7.89 15.44
N GLY A 51 20.53 -6.81 14.92
CA GLY A 51 20.02 -6.05 13.78
C GLY A 51 19.33 -4.75 14.21
N ALA A 52 19.91 -3.62 13.84
CA ALA A 52 19.38 -2.28 14.11
C ALA A 52 18.65 -1.69 12.88
N GLY A 53 17.83 -2.52 12.22
CA GLY A 53 16.99 -2.09 11.10
C GLY A 53 15.70 -1.40 11.56
N LYS A 54 14.77 -1.17 10.62
CA LYS A 54 13.43 -0.62 10.93
C LYS A 54 12.70 -1.46 11.98
N MET A 55 12.76 -2.79 11.85
CA MET A 55 12.13 -3.73 12.78
C MET A 55 12.78 -3.71 14.15
N GLY A 56 14.12 -3.73 14.21
CA GLY A 56 14.87 -3.64 15.46
C GLY A 56 14.62 -2.34 16.22
N LYS A 57 14.56 -1.20 15.52
CA LYS A 57 14.18 0.10 16.11
C LYS A 57 12.79 0.03 16.75
N LEU A 58 11.82 -0.62 16.10
CA LEU A 58 10.49 -0.80 16.68
C LEU A 58 10.52 -1.75 17.90
N VAL A 59 11.36 -2.78 17.92
CA VAL A 59 11.54 -3.64 19.10
C VAL A 59 12.02 -2.80 20.29
N ILE A 60 13.07 -1.98 20.09
CA ILE A 60 13.57 -1.07 21.14
C ILE A 60 12.45 -0.15 21.63
N LYS A 61 11.72 0.50 20.72
CA LYS A 61 10.60 1.38 21.10
C LYS A 61 9.56 0.69 21.99
N HIS A 62 9.23 -0.57 21.71
CA HIS A 62 8.28 -1.33 22.52
C HIS A 62 8.88 -1.81 23.83
N LEU A 63 10.17 -2.15 23.87
CA LEU A 63 10.89 -2.44 25.12
C LEU A 63 10.84 -1.22 26.06
N VAL A 64 11.10 -0.01 25.55
CA VAL A 64 10.97 1.24 26.32
C VAL A 64 9.55 1.41 26.85
N ALA A 65 8.52 1.22 26.02
CA ALA A 65 7.13 1.36 26.42
C ALA A 65 6.71 0.36 27.51
N LYS A 66 7.39 -0.81 27.58
CA LYS A 66 7.19 -1.82 28.64
C LYS A 66 8.10 -1.62 29.85
N GLY A 67 8.90 -0.55 29.90
CA GLY A 67 9.71 -0.17 31.06
C GLY A 67 11.14 -0.72 31.06
N CYS A 68 11.61 -1.35 29.98
CA CYS A 68 12.99 -1.81 29.86
C CYS A 68 13.96 -0.62 29.88
N LYS A 69 15.02 -0.73 30.69
CA LYS A 69 16.01 0.36 30.90
C LYS A 69 17.31 0.18 30.15
N LYS A 70 17.61 -1.04 29.70
CA LYS A 70 18.86 -1.36 29.02
C LYS A 70 18.66 -2.42 27.95
N VAL A 71 19.26 -2.19 26.78
CA VAL A 71 19.30 -3.15 25.68
C VAL A 71 20.69 -3.17 25.06
N VAL A 72 21.21 -4.37 24.82
CA VAL A 72 22.43 -4.56 24.03
C VAL A 72 22.02 -4.72 22.57
N VAL A 73 22.65 -3.98 21.67
CA VAL A 73 22.34 -4.00 20.23
C VAL A 73 23.58 -4.41 19.45
N VAL A 74 23.49 -5.58 18.83
CA VAL A 74 24.50 -6.09 17.90
C VAL A 74 24.13 -5.66 16.48
N ASN A 75 25.03 -4.94 15.82
CA ASN A 75 24.79 -4.48 14.45
C ASN A 75 26.10 -4.36 13.64
N ARG A 76 25.99 -4.37 12.31
CA ARG A 76 27.15 -4.18 11.41
C ARG A 76 27.66 -2.74 11.38
N SER A 77 26.77 -1.77 11.51
CA SER A 77 27.07 -0.33 11.42
C SER A 77 26.76 0.31 12.76
N VAL A 78 27.78 0.92 13.36
CA VAL A 78 27.67 1.64 14.63
C VAL A 78 26.81 2.89 14.47
N GLU A 79 26.91 3.55 13.31
CA GLU A 79 26.21 4.80 13.00
C GLU A 79 24.68 4.61 13.06
N ARG A 80 24.18 3.45 12.63
CA ARG A 80 22.75 3.11 12.75
C ARG A 80 22.30 2.99 14.20
N VAL A 81 23.14 2.44 15.07
CA VAL A 81 22.83 2.28 16.50
C VAL A 81 22.91 3.63 17.20
N ASP A 82 23.91 4.45 16.87
CA ASP A 82 24.05 5.81 17.39
C ASP A 82 22.86 6.69 16.99
N ALA A 83 22.39 6.60 15.75
CA ALA A 83 21.20 7.32 15.30
C ALA A 83 19.94 6.92 16.11
N ILE A 84 19.79 5.64 16.46
CA ILE A 84 18.68 5.18 17.31
C ILE A 84 18.86 5.69 18.74
N ARG A 85 20.09 5.70 19.26
CA ARG A 85 20.42 6.21 20.60
C ARG A 85 20.08 7.70 20.75
N GLU A 86 20.35 8.51 19.73
CA GLU A 86 19.99 9.93 19.73
C GLU A 86 18.47 10.16 19.76
N GLU A 87 17.71 9.30 19.08
CA GLU A 87 16.25 9.38 19.03
C GLU A 87 15.57 8.85 20.30
N MET A 88 16.18 7.87 20.99
CA MET A 88 15.59 7.16 22.12
C MET A 88 16.44 7.33 23.38
N LYS A 89 16.24 8.44 24.09
CA LYS A 89 17.00 8.78 25.31
C LYS A 89 16.51 8.12 26.58
N ASP A 90 15.35 7.46 26.53
CA ASP A 90 14.70 6.82 27.68
C ASP A 90 15.27 5.42 28.03
N ILE A 91 16.26 4.94 27.27
CA ILE A 91 16.87 3.61 27.41
C ILE A 91 18.38 3.64 27.15
N GLU A 92 19.14 2.88 27.92
CA GLU A 92 20.56 2.65 27.68
C GLU A 92 20.75 1.67 26.52
N ILE A 93 21.32 2.15 25.41
CA ILE A 93 21.61 1.32 24.22
C ILE A 93 23.11 1.07 24.13
N VAL A 94 23.53 -0.16 24.43
CA VAL A 94 24.93 -0.60 24.36
C VAL A 94 25.20 -1.23 23.00
N TYR A 95 26.08 -0.63 22.20
CA TYR A 95 26.48 -1.20 20.92
C TYR A 95 27.48 -2.34 21.09
N ARG A 96 27.31 -3.40 20.29
CA ARG A 96 28.30 -4.46 20.10
C ARG A 96 28.49 -4.74 18.61
N PRO A 97 29.73 -4.98 18.13
CA PRO A 97 29.96 -5.42 16.76
C PRO A 97 29.44 -6.84 16.54
N LEU A 98 29.24 -7.23 15.28
CA LEU A 98 28.76 -8.58 14.93
C LEU A 98 29.72 -9.70 15.37
N SER A 99 31.02 -9.40 15.52
CA SER A 99 32.01 -10.33 16.08
C SER A 99 31.68 -10.77 17.51
N ASP A 100 31.05 -9.91 18.29
CA ASP A 100 30.74 -10.14 19.70
C ASP A 100 29.35 -10.77 19.88
N MET A 101 28.68 -11.16 18.79
CA MET A 101 27.28 -11.63 18.81
C MET A 101 27.05 -12.79 19.79
N TYR A 102 27.92 -13.81 19.76
CA TYR A 102 27.79 -14.99 20.62
C TYR A 102 28.10 -14.67 22.09
N GLN A 103 29.07 -13.78 22.35
CA GLN A 103 29.36 -13.31 23.70
C GLN A 103 28.18 -12.51 24.26
N ALA A 104 27.61 -11.59 23.47
CA ALA A 104 26.43 -10.85 23.85
C ALA A 104 25.23 -11.78 24.10
N ALA A 105 25.08 -12.84 23.29
CA ALA A 105 24.02 -13.84 23.49
C ALA A 105 24.23 -14.65 24.78
N ALA A 106 25.47 -14.97 25.15
CA ALA A 106 25.80 -15.64 26.41
C ALA A 106 25.37 -14.81 27.63
N GLU A 107 25.47 -13.49 27.54
CA GLU A 107 25.08 -12.53 28.58
C GLU A 107 23.58 -12.17 28.56
N ALA A 108 22.81 -12.65 27.60
CA ALA A 108 21.40 -12.29 27.43
C ALA A 108 20.45 -13.38 27.91
N ASP A 109 19.29 -12.96 28.42
CA ASP A 109 18.18 -13.86 28.78
C ASP A 109 17.19 -13.97 27.61
N VAL A 110 17.01 -12.86 26.86
CA VAL A 110 16.18 -12.80 25.65
C VAL A 110 16.99 -12.23 24.48
N VAL A 111 16.96 -12.94 23.36
CA VAL A 111 17.64 -12.58 22.11
C VAL A 111 16.60 -12.33 21.02
N PHE A 112 16.49 -11.09 20.57
CA PHE A 112 15.69 -10.71 19.41
C PHE A 112 16.56 -10.72 18.14
N THR A 113 16.11 -11.36 17.08
CA THR A 113 16.78 -11.33 15.76
C THR A 113 15.91 -10.65 14.72
N SER A 114 16.46 -9.63 14.05
CA SER A 114 15.74 -8.83 13.03
C SER A 114 16.65 -8.39 11.89
N THR A 115 17.45 -9.32 11.36
CA THR A 115 18.42 -9.03 10.29
C THR A 115 17.90 -9.43 8.91
N ALA A 116 18.58 -8.97 7.87
CA ALA A 116 18.34 -9.39 6.48
C ALA A 116 19.29 -10.53 6.05
N SER A 117 19.82 -11.32 7.00
CA SER A 117 20.64 -12.48 6.67
C SER A 117 19.81 -13.55 5.97
N GLU A 118 20.33 -14.13 4.89
CA GLU A 118 19.71 -15.27 4.20
C GLU A 118 20.02 -16.60 4.91
N THR A 119 21.06 -16.63 5.73
CA THR A 119 21.46 -17.79 6.54
C THR A 119 21.14 -17.58 8.01
N SER A 120 20.84 -18.68 8.70
CA SER A 120 20.67 -18.68 10.15
C SER A 120 21.95 -18.24 10.86
N LEU A 121 21.82 -17.28 11.78
CA LEU A 121 22.88 -16.80 12.67
C LEU A 121 23.09 -17.75 13.86
N PHE A 122 22.02 -18.39 14.34
CA PHE A 122 22.09 -19.39 15.41
C PHE A 122 21.68 -20.76 14.89
N ALA A 123 22.52 -21.75 15.19
CA ALA A 123 22.30 -23.16 14.96
C ALA A 123 22.43 -23.89 16.30
N LYS A 124 22.09 -25.18 16.33
CA LYS A 124 22.09 -25.99 17.56
C LYS A 124 23.42 -25.91 18.32
N GLU A 125 24.53 -26.11 17.61
CA GLU A 125 25.90 -26.05 18.15
C GLU A 125 26.19 -24.73 18.86
N HIS A 126 25.77 -23.61 18.26
CA HIS A 126 25.96 -22.28 18.83
C HIS A 126 25.16 -22.09 20.12
N ALA A 127 23.94 -22.65 20.20
CA ALA A 127 23.10 -22.55 21.37
C ALA A 127 23.55 -23.47 22.52
N GLU A 128 24.07 -24.66 22.20
CA GLU A 128 24.66 -25.59 23.18
C GLU A 128 25.93 -25.03 23.83
N ALA A 129 26.70 -24.22 23.09
CA ALA A 129 27.89 -23.57 23.60
C ALA A 129 27.61 -22.39 24.55
N LEU A 130 26.38 -21.90 24.63
CA LEU A 130 26.04 -20.77 25.50
C LEU A 130 25.87 -21.24 26.95
N PRO A 131 26.28 -20.42 27.94
CA PRO A 131 26.02 -20.72 29.33
C PRO A 131 24.52 -20.73 29.62
N PRO A 132 24.08 -21.52 30.63
CA PRO A 132 22.71 -21.54 31.07
C PRO A 132 22.29 -20.16 31.59
N VAL A 133 21.02 -19.85 31.41
CA VAL A 133 20.39 -18.66 31.99
C VAL A 133 20.07 -18.97 33.46
N SER A 134 20.00 -17.93 34.30
CA SER A 134 19.71 -18.11 35.73
C SER A 134 18.36 -18.81 35.97
N ASP A 135 18.28 -19.64 37.02
CA ASP A 135 17.04 -20.31 37.41
C ASP A 135 15.92 -19.32 37.76
N THR A 136 16.26 -18.13 38.27
CA THR A 136 15.27 -17.06 38.55
C THR A 136 14.59 -16.55 37.28
N MET A 137 15.27 -16.67 36.14
CA MET A 137 14.78 -16.35 34.79
C MET A 137 14.13 -17.56 34.10
N GLY A 138 13.98 -18.68 34.80
CA GLY A 138 13.39 -19.92 34.30
C GLY A 138 14.38 -20.88 33.62
N GLY A 139 15.69 -20.63 33.71
CA GLY A 139 16.75 -21.53 33.24
C GLY A 139 16.86 -21.69 31.72
N VAL A 140 16.07 -20.93 30.95
CA VAL A 140 15.93 -21.07 29.49
C VAL A 140 16.11 -19.73 28.80
N ARG A 141 17.00 -19.67 27.82
CA ARG A 141 17.19 -18.49 26.95
C ARG A 141 16.10 -18.44 25.89
N LEU A 142 15.48 -17.28 25.74
CA LEU A 142 14.43 -17.07 24.73
C LEU A 142 15.03 -16.44 23.47
N PHE A 143 14.85 -17.10 22.33
CA PHE A 143 15.15 -16.56 21.01
C PHE A 143 13.84 -16.15 20.34
N VAL A 144 13.70 -14.87 20.01
CA VAL A 144 12.52 -14.33 19.33
C VAL A 144 12.94 -13.80 17.96
N ASP A 145 12.67 -14.60 16.93
CA ASP A 145 13.06 -14.32 15.56
C ASP A 145 11.92 -13.70 14.76
N ILE A 146 12.11 -12.44 14.39
CA ILE A 146 11.18 -11.68 13.57
C ILE A 146 11.68 -11.49 12.13
N SER A 147 12.65 -12.30 11.70
CA SER A 147 13.27 -12.24 10.38
C SER A 147 12.68 -13.28 9.41
N VAL A 148 12.61 -12.92 8.14
CA VAL A 148 12.25 -13.83 7.03
C VAL A 148 13.21 -13.55 5.87
N PRO A 149 14.15 -14.46 5.52
CA PRO A 149 14.40 -15.80 6.10
C PRO A 149 14.80 -15.79 7.59
N ARG A 150 14.60 -16.92 8.26
CA ARG A 150 14.88 -17.06 9.71
C ARG A 150 16.36 -16.90 10.01
N ASN A 151 16.65 -16.18 11.08
CA ASN A 151 18.00 -16.01 11.64
C ASN A 151 18.29 -17.04 12.74
N VAL A 152 17.28 -17.74 13.27
CA VAL A 152 17.46 -18.82 14.24
C VAL A 152 16.93 -20.12 13.65
N SER A 153 17.79 -21.13 13.54
CA SER A 153 17.39 -22.46 13.05
C SER A 153 16.43 -23.14 14.01
N ALA A 154 15.47 -23.89 13.47
CA ALA A 154 14.47 -24.61 14.28
C ALA A 154 15.09 -25.61 15.28
N CYS A 155 16.21 -26.22 14.93
CA CYS A 155 16.94 -27.17 15.78
C CYS A 155 17.51 -26.55 17.07
N VAL A 156 17.56 -25.22 17.19
CA VAL A 156 17.95 -24.55 18.45
C VAL A 156 16.95 -24.87 19.57
N SER A 157 15.67 -25.12 19.25
CA SER A 157 14.66 -25.48 20.25
C SER A 157 14.82 -26.90 20.80
N GLU A 158 15.70 -27.73 20.24
CA GLU A 158 16.06 -29.04 20.78
C GLU A 158 17.01 -28.94 21.97
N VAL A 159 17.67 -27.79 22.15
CA VAL A 159 18.56 -27.53 23.28
C VAL A 159 17.70 -27.21 24.49
N GLY A 160 17.78 -28.03 25.56
CA GLY A 160 16.92 -27.89 26.73
C GLY A 160 16.99 -26.51 27.42
N ALA A 161 18.12 -25.80 27.28
CA ALA A 161 18.33 -24.45 27.81
C ALA A 161 17.93 -23.32 26.85
N ALA A 162 17.25 -23.62 25.72
CA ALA A 162 16.81 -22.62 24.75
C ALA A 162 15.38 -22.86 24.27
N ARG A 163 14.67 -21.77 23.96
CA ARG A 163 13.37 -21.80 23.27
C ARG A 163 13.40 -20.82 22.11
N VAL A 164 12.80 -21.22 21.00
CA VAL A 164 12.73 -20.40 19.78
C VAL A 164 11.29 -20.05 19.49
N TYR A 165 11.04 -18.77 19.24
CA TYR A 165 9.79 -18.24 18.74
C TYR A 165 10.06 -17.54 17.41
N ASN A 166 9.19 -17.75 16.44
CA ASN A 166 9.24 -17.10 15.15
C ASN A 166 7.96 -16.27 14.92
N VAL A 167 7.83 -15.68 13.72
CA VAL A 167 6.69 -14.81 13.36
C VAL A 167 5.33 -15.53 13.46
N ASP A 168 5.27 -16.85 13.23
CA ASP A 168 4.02 -17.62 13.36
C ASP A 168 3.58 -17.76 14.82
N ASP A 169 4.51 -17.85 15.77
CA ASP A 169 4.22 -17.97 17.20
C ASP A 169 3.67 -16.66 17.81
N LEU A 170 3.89 -15.53 17.12
CA LEU A 170 3.33 -14.24 17.52
C LEU A 170 1.80 -14.19 17.44
N LYS A 171 1.17 -15.16 16.76
CA LYS A 171 -0.30 -15.28 16.70
C LYS A 171 -0.93 -15.43 18.09
N GLU A 172 -0.23 -16.03 19.05
CA GLU A 172 -0.73 -16.17 20.44
C GLU A 172 -1.02 -14.80 21.09
N VAL A 173 -0.15 -13.82 20.86
CA VAL A 173 -0.30 -12.45 21.38
C VAL A 173 -1.44 -11.71 20.65
N VAL A 174 -1.62 -12.02 19.37
CA VAL A 174 -2.69 -11.43 18.55
C VAL A 174 -4.06 -11.95 18.99
N GLU A 175 -4.19 -13.23 19.33
CA GLU A 175 -5.45 -13.80 19.84
C GLU A 175 -5.85 -13.23 21.20
N ALA A 176 -4.89 -12.86 22.06
CA ALA A 176 -5.17 -12.20 23.34
C ALA A 176 -5.81 -10.79 23.18
N ASN A 177 -5.67 -10.17 21.99
CA ASN A 177 -6.19 -8.83 21.69
C ASN A 177 -7.38 -8.86 20.69
N LYS A 178 -8.03 -10.02 20.54
CA LYS A 178 -9.02 -10.28 19.47
C LYS A 178 -10.26 -9.40 19.54
N GLU A 179 -10.81 -9.14 20.72
CA GLU A 179 -12.04 -8.36 20.89
C GLU A 179 -11.85 -6.89 20.48
N ASP A 180 -10.80 -6.25 20.97
CA ASP A 180 -10.44 -4.88 20.59
C ASP A 180 -10.15 -4.77 19.09
N ARG A 181 -9.54 -5.80 18.50
CA ARG A 181 -9.26 -5.86 17.06
C ARG A 181 -10.51 -6.03 16.23
N LEU A 182 -11.47 -6.85 16.67
CA LEU A 182 -12.76 -7.03 16.01
C LEU A 182 -13.54 -5.71 15.96
N ARG A 183 -13.58 -4.95 17.06
CA ARG A 183 -14.22 -3.62 17.09
C ARG A 183 -13.59 -2.67 16.06
N LYS A 184 -12.26 -2.53 16.09
CA LYS A 184 -11.51 -1.68 15.15
C LYS A 184 -11.66 -2.14 13.70
N ALA A 185 -11.77 -3.45 13.46
CA ALA A 185 -11.98 -4.02 12.13
C ALA A 185 -13.38 -3.69 11.59
N MET A 186 -14.42 -3.72 12.43
CA MET A 186 -15.78 -3.32 12.02
C MET A 186 -15.82 -1.83 11.62
N GLU A 187 -15.19 -0.95 12.40
CA GLU A 187 -15.09 0.48 12.05
C GLU A 187 -14.33 0.68 10.73
N ALA A 188 -13.22 -0.04 10.53
CA ALA A 188 -12.45 0.02 9.29
C ALA A 188 -13.27 -0.50 8.09
N GLN A 189 -14.12 -1.51 8.28
CA GLN A 189 -14.96 -2.06 7.25
C GLN A 189 -15.97 -1.02 6.72
N THR A 190 -16.54 -0.20 7.60
CA THR A 190 -17.43 0.90 7.19
C THR A 190 -16.72 1.87 6.24
N ILE A 191 -15.49 2.30 6.60
CA ILE A 191 -14.68 3.19 5.74
C ILE A 191 -14.35 2.52 4.40
N ILE A 192 -14.00 1.23 4.42
CA ILE A 192 -13.70 0.48 3.20
C ILE A 192 -14.94 0.41 2.29
N THR A 193 -16.11 0.15 2.85
CA THR A 193 -17.37 0.09 2.07
C THR A 193 -17.73 1.45 1.47
N GLU A 194 -17.52 2.56 2.19
CA GLU A 194 -17.70 3.91 1.65
C GLU A 194 -16.73 4.20 0.49
N GLU A 195 -15.45 3.93 0.68
CA GLU A 195 -14.42 4.16 -0.34
C GLU A 195 -14.61 3.26 -1.56
N LEU A 196 -15.06 2.01 -1.36
CA LEU A 196 -15.40 1.10 -2.45
C LEU A 196 -16.54 1.66 -3.29
N ARG A 197 -17.64 2.11 -2.67
CA ARG A 197 -18.77 2.73 -3.38
C ARG A 197 -18.34 3.96 -4.18
N ARG A 198 -17.50 4.82 -3.59
CA ARG A 198 -16.93 5.98 -4.28
C ARG A 198 -16.07 5.57 -5.47
N PHE A 199 -15.23 4.57 -5.29
CA PHE A 199 -14.36 4.04 -6.35
C PHE A 199 -15.16 3.42 -7.50
N GLU A 200 -16.19 2.62 -7.19
CA GLU A 200 -17.09 2.04 -8.19
C GLU A 200 -17.83 3.12 -8.96
N ALA A 201 -18.42 4.10 -8.27
CA ALA A 201 -19.09 5.22 -8.93
C ALA A 201 -18.14 6.02 -9.85
N TRP A 202 -16.90 6.24 -9.41
CA TRP A 202 -15.87 6.86 -10.24
C TRP A 202 -15.46 5.99 -11.43
N ARG A 203 -15.31 4.67 -11.24
CA ARG A 203 -14.97 3.75 -12.33
C ARG A 203 -16.06 3.75 -13.39
N ASP A 204 -17.31 3.68 -12.97
CA ASP A 204 -18.46 3.61 -13.86
C ASP A 204 -18.64 4.96 -14.60
N SER A 205 -18.28 6.09 -13.98
CA SER A 205 -18.27 7.38 -14.70
C SER A 205 -17.27 7.43 -15.87
N LEU A 206 -16.21 6.61 -15.85
CA LEU A 206 -15.26 6.50 -16.96
C LEU A 206 -15.86 5.83 -18.20
N GLU A 207 -16.98 5.11 -18.09
CA GLU A 207 -17.66 4.48 -19.24
C GLU A 207 -18.15 5.51 -20.26
N THR A 208 -18.35 6.77 -19.82
CA THR A 208 -18.76 7.87 -20.70
C THR A 208 -17.63 8.40 -21.58
N VAL A 209 -16.35 8.15 -21.22
CA VAL A 209 -15.18 8.72 -21.89
C VAL A 209 -15.10 8.33 -23.37
N PRO A 210 -15.30 7.05 -23.77
CA PRO A 210 -15.43 6.66 -25.17
C PRO A 210 -16.51 7.43 -25.92
N THR A 211 -17.69 7.62 -25.32
CA THR A 211 -18.82 8.35 -25.92
C THR A 211 -18.50 9.81 -26.14
N ILE A 212 -17.84 10.47 -25.17
CA ILE A 212 -17.31 11.84 -25.32
C ILE A 212 -16.39 11.94 -26.53
N LYS A 213 -15.46 10.99 -26.70
CA LYS A 213 -14.52 10.97 -27.82
C LYS A 213 -15.25 10.80 -29.15
N LYS A 214 -16.19 9.86 -29.23
CA LYS A 214 -17.00 9.60 -30.43
C LYS A 214 -17.83 10.83 -30.84
N LEU A 215 -18.50 11.46 -29.88
CA LEU A 215 -19.32 12.65 -30.13
C LEU A 215 -18.50 13.82 -30.68
N ARG A 216 -17.30 14.05 -30.13
CA ARG A 216 -16.37 15.07 -30.66
C ARG A 216 -15.95 14.74 -32.09
N SER A 217 -15.54 13.50 -32.36
CA SER A 217 -15.16 13.07 -33.72
C SER A 217 -16.32 13.15 -34.73
N TYR A 218 -17.55 12.89 -34.30
CA TYR A 218 -18.75 13.08 -35.11
C TYR A 218 -18.96 14.54 -35.48
N ALA A 219 -18.95 15.44 -34.50
CA ALA A 219 -19.12 16.87 -34.73
C ALA A 219 -17.99 17.47 -35.58
N ASP A 220 -16.75 17.05 -35.37
CA ASP A 220 -15.60 17.52 -36.15
C ASP A 220 -15.68 17.11 -37.62
N ARG A 221 -16.20 15.91 -37.93
CA ARG A 221 -16.42 15.49 -39.33
C ARG A 221 -17.47 16.34 -40.03
N ILE A 222 -18.58 16.65 -39.36
CA ILE A 222 -19.60 17.56 -39.90
C ILE A 222 -19.00 18.95 -40.10
N ARG A 223 -18.31 19.47 -39.08
CA ARG A 223 -17.64 20.78 -39.14
C ARG A 223 -16.69 20.87 -40.33
N ALA A 224 -15.82 19.88 -40.51
CA ALA A 224 -14.84 19.85 -41.58
C ALA A 224 -15.52 19.81 -42.96
N SER A 225 -16.54 18.97 -43.13
CA SER A 225 -17.27 18.84 -44.40
C SER A 225 -18.01 20.13 -44.77
N GLU A 226 -18.70 20.76 -43.82
CA GLU A 226 -19.43 22.01 -44.08
C GLU A 226 -18.49 23.20 -44.26
N LEU A 227 -17.37 23.24 -43.52
CA LEU A 227 -16.34 24.24 -43.72
C LEU A 227 -15.74 24.15 -45.13
N GLU A 228 -15.40 22.95 -45.60
CA GLU A 228 -14.86 22.74 -46.95
C GLU A 228 -15.84 23.21 -48.04
N LYS A 229 -17.13 22.83 -47.93
CA LYS A 229 -18.18 23.31 -48.86
C LYS A 229 -18.33 24.83 -48.84
N CYS A 230 -18.24 25.45 -47.66
CA CYS A 230 -18.29 26.90 -47.52
C CYS A 230 -17.09 27.56 -48.22
N LEU A 231 -15.88 27.06 -47.99
CA LEU A 231 -14.66 27.57 -48.60
C LEU A 231 -14.69 27.43 -50.13
N GLN A 232 -15.19 26.30 -50.66
CA GLN A 232 -15.35 26.10 -52.10
C GLN A 232 -16.34 27.10 -52.74
N LYS A 233 -17.46 27.41 -52.06
CA LYS A 233 -18.47 28.37 -52.56
C LYS A 233 -18.01 29.82 -52.57
N VAL A 234 -17.11 30.20 -51.65
CA VAL A 234 -16.57 31.56 -51.58
C VAL A 234 -15.55 31.81 -52.71
N GLY A 235 -14.89 30.76 -53.21
CA GLY A 235 -13.89 30.85 -54.29
C GLY A 235 -12.54 31.39 -53.80
N GLU A 236 -11.44 31.01 -54.45
CA GLU A 236 -10.08 31.38 -54.02
C GLU A 236 -9.79 32.89 -54.16
N ASP A 237 -10.39 33.54 -55.15
CA ASP A 237 -10.16 34.97 -55.45
C ASP A 237 -10.71 35.93 -54.37
N ALA A 238 -11.70 35.50 -53.59
CA ALA A 238 -12.29 36.28 -52.50
C ALA A 238 -11.76 35.89 -51.10
N LEU A 239 -10.96 34.81 -51.00
CA LEU A 239 -10.61 34.20 -49.72
C LEU A 239 -9.28 34.75 -49.16
N THR A 240 -9.34 35.90 -48.47
CA THR A 240 -8.16 36.37 -47.72
C THR A 240 -7.83 35.44 -46.54
N LYS A 241 -6.53 35.32 -46.19
CA LYS A 241 -6.05 34.50 -45.06
C LYS A 241 -6.74 34.85 -43.73
N LYS A 242 -7.06 36.13 -43.53
CA LYS A 242 -7.80 36.62 -42.35
C LYS A 242 -9.25 36.13 -42.33
N MET A 243 -9.91 36.15 -43.48
CA MET A 243 -11.30 35.69 -43.61
C MET A 243 -11.42 34.18 -43.43
N ARG A 244 -10.49 33.40 -44.01
CA ARG A 244 -10.41 31.95 -43.78
C ARG A 244 -10.33 31.59 -42.30
N ARG A 245 -9.42 32.26 -41.57
CA ARG A 245 -9.26 32.05 -40.13
C ARG A 245 -10.51 32.42 -39.33
N ALA A 246 -11.17 33.52 -39.67
CA ALA A 246 -12.41 33.92 -39.00
C ALA A 246 -13.55 32.88 -39.21
N ILE A 247 -13.65 32.29 -40.41
CA ILE A 247 -14.63 31.24 -40.71
C ILE A 247 -14.29 29.94 -39.94
N GLU A 248 -13.01 29.56 -39.88
CA GLU A 248 -12.53 28.41 -39.10
C GLU A 248 -12.84 28.58 -37.60
N GLU A 249 -12.56 29.76 -37.04
CA GLU A 249 -12.84 30.12 -35.65
C GLU A 249 -14.36 30.13 -35.36
N LEU A 250 -15.18 30.66 -36.28
CA LEU A 250 -16.64 30.62 -36.18
C LEU A 250 -17.16 29.19 -36.14
N SER A 251 -16.71 28.33 -37.08
CA SER A 251 -17.14 26.93 -37.15
C SER A 251 -16.80 26.16 -35.87
N THR A 252 -15.59 26.40 -35.34
CA THR A 252 -15.11 25.77 -34.10
C THR A 252 -15.86 26.29 -32.88
N GLY A 253 -16.13 27.60 -32.83
CA GLY A 253 -16.90 28.23 -31.77
C GLY A 253 -18.34 27.72 -31.67
N ILE A 254 -19.01 27.51 -32.81
CA ILE A 254 -20.36 26.92 -32.85
C ILE A 254 -20.35 25.49 -32.31
N VAL A 255 -19.44 24.64 -32.81
CA VAL A 255 -19.32 23.24 -32.35
C VAL A 255 -19.01 23.17 -30.86
N ASN A 256 -18.06 23.96 -30.37
CA ASN A 256 -17.70 23.98 -28.95
C ASN A 256 -18.88 24.40 -28.07
N LYS A 257 -19.65 25.42 -28.47
CA LYS A 257 -20.84 25.87 -27.73
C LYS A 257 -21.96 24.83 -27.73
N LEU A 258 -22.21 24.17 -28.85
CA LEU A 258 -23.22 23.11 -28.95
C LEU A 258 -22.84 21.87 -28.13
N LEU A 259 -21.55 21.49 -28.13
CA LEU A 259 -21.07 20.32 -27.40
C LEU A 259 -20.85 20.59 -25.90
N HIS A 260 -20.75 21.84 -25.46
CA HIS A 260 -20.47 22.16 -24.06
C HIS A 260 -21.48 21.49 -23.11
N GLY A 261 -22.78 21.66 -23.36
CA GLY A 261 -23.84 21.10 -22.52
C GLY A 261 -23.76 19.57 -22.40
N PRO A 262 -23.86 18.82 -23.52
CA PRO A 262 -23.77 17.36 -23.50
C PRO A 262 -22.46 16.84 -22.87
N LEU A 263 -21.32 17.45 -23.17
CA LEU A 263 -20.03 17.04 -22.62
C LEU A 263 -19.92 17.29 -21.11
N GLN A 264 -20.55 18.34 -20.60
CA GLN A 264 -20.62 18.62 -19.16
C GLN A 264 -21.53 17.64 -18.42
N HIS A 265 -22.59 17.15 -19.08
CA HIS A 265 -23.52 16.17 -18.49
C HIS A 265 -23.01 14.71 -18.57
N LEU A 266 -22.02 14.46 -19.44
CA LEU A 266 -21.30 13.18 -19.48
C LEU A 266 -20.11 13.12 -18.52
N ARG A 267 -19.60 14.26 -18.05
CA ARG A 267 -18.51 14.29 -17.07
C ARG A 267 -19.09 14.25 -15.65
N CYS A 268 -18.92 13.11 -14.98
CA CYS A 268 -19.22 12.98 -13.56
C CYS A 268 -17.89 12.84 -12.80
N ASP A 269 -17.53 13.87 -12.03
CA ASP A 269 -16.31 13.93 -11.22
C ASP A 269 -16.54 13.55 -9.75
N GLY A 270 -17.69 12.94 -9.45
CA GLY A 270 -18.04 12.44 -8.12
C GLY A 270 -18.31 13.53 -7.07
N SER A 271 -18.33 14.81 -7.48
CA SER A 271 -18.59 15.95 -6.60
C SER A 271 -19.99 16.54 -6.75
N ASP A 272 -20.70 16.19 -7.82
CA ASP A 272 -22.03 16.72 -8.12
C ASP A 272 -23.17 15.84 -7.59
N SER A 273 -24.28 16.49 -7.21
CA SER A 273 -25.56 15.88 -6.80
C SER A 273 -26.24 15.03 -7.90
N ARG A 274 -25.57 14.77 -9.02
CA ARG A 274 -26.11 14.05 -10.18
C ARG A 274 -25.91 12.56 -9.98
N THR A 275 -26.95 11.78 -10.17
CA THR A 275 -26.85 10.33 -10.06
C THR A 275 -26.07 9.79 -11.26
N LEU A 276 -25.19 8.82 -11.00
CA LEU A 276 -24.48 8.07 -12.05
C LEU A 276 -25.46 7.57 -13.13
N ASP A 277 -26.67 7.19 -12.72
CA ASP A 277 -27.75 6.74 -13.58
C ASP A 277 -28.15 7.79 -14.63
N GLU A 278 -28.35 9.06 -14.25
CA GLU A 278 -28.66 10.14 -15.20
C GLU A 278 -27.53 10.33 -16.22
N THR A 279 -26.27 10.23 -15.78
CA THR A 279 -25.11 10.34 -16.67
C THR A 279 -25.05 9.18 -17.67
N LEU A 280 -25.35 7.96 -17.24
CA LEU A 280 -25.41 6.78 -18.14
C LEU A 280 -26.61 6.84 -19.08
N GLU A 281 -27.78 7.31 -18.62
CA GLU A 281 -28.94 7.54 -19.49
C GLU A 281 -28.65 8.57 -20.58
N ASN A 282 -28.00 9.68 -20.21
CA ASN A 282 -27.55 10.70 -21.16
C ASN A 282 -26.58 10.13 -22.19
N MET A 283 -25.65 9.27 -21.76
CA MET A 283 -24.74 8.56 -22.66
C MET A 283 -25.51 7.71 -23.67
N HIS A 284 -26.46 6.89 -23.21
CA HIS A 284 -27.27 6.05 -24.10
C HIS A 284 -28.14 6.88 -25.04
N ALA A 285 -28.71 7.99 -24.58
CA ALA A 285 -29.49 8.89 -25.41
C ALA A 285 -28.64 9.48 -26.55
N LEU A 286 -27.43 9.96 -26.24
CA LEU A 286 -26.51 10.48 -27.25
C LEU A 286 -26.05 9.40 -28.25
N ASN A 287 -25.79 8.18 -27.77
CA ASN A 287 -25.47 7.06 -28.66
C ASN A 287 -26.61 6.75 -29.63
N ARG A 288 -27.88 6.82 -29.19
CA ARG A 288 -29.05 6.64 -30.06
C ARG A 288 -29.26 7.82 -31.02
N MET A 289 -29.23 9.05 -30.51
CA MET A 289 -29.51 10.26 -31.31
C MET A 289 -28.48 10.47 -32.42
N PHE A 290 -27.20 10.19 -32.15
CA PHE A 290 -26.10 10.41 -33.09
C PHE A 290 -25.53 9.12 -33.69
N SER A 291 -26.12 7.95 -33.40
CA SER A 291 -25.67 6.64 -33.87
C SER A 291 -24.18 6.35 -33.60
N LEU A 292 -23.66 6.78 -32.44
CA LEU A 292 -22.21 6.76 -32.12
C LEU A 292 -21.65 5.34 -31.95
N ASP A 293 -22.49 4.35 -31.68
CA ASP A 293 -22.08 2.95 -31.54
C ASP A 293 -22.03 2.18 -32.87
N MET A 294 -22.80 2.61 -33.87
CA MET A 294 -22.87 1.98 -35.19
C MET A 294 -21.58 2.19 -36.00
N GLU A 295 -20.84 3.27 -35.75
CA GLU A 295 -19.61 3.54 -36.49
C GLU A 295 -18.50 2.52 -36.26
N LYS A 296 -18.43 1.96 -35.05
CA LYS A 296 -17.43 0.93 -34.74
C LYS A 296 -17.73 -0.36 -35.50
N ALA A 297 -19.00 -0.78 -35.53
CA ALA A 297 -19.45 -1.95 -36.28
C ALA A 297 -19.24 -1.79 -37.81
N ILE A 298 -19.53 -0.61 -38.35
CA ILE A 298 -19.34 -0.31 -39.78
C ILE A 298 -17.85 -0.21 -40.14
N ILE A 299 -17.02 0.37 -39.28
CA ILE A 299 -15.57 0.46 -39.50
C ILE A 299 -14.90 -0.92 -39.35
N GLU A 300 -15.27 -1.72 -38.34
CA GLU A 300 -14.77 -3.08 -38.15
C GLU A 300 -15.20 -4.00 -39.32
N GLN A 301 -16.45 -3.90 -39.80
CA GLN A 301 -16.89 -4.62 -41.00
C GLN A 301 -16.14 -4.18 -42.26
N LYS A 302 -15.90 -2.88 -42.45
CA LYS A 302 -15.12 -2.38 -43.60
C LYS A 302 -13.66 -2.81 -43.54
N ILE A 303 -13.06 -2.85 -42.36
CA ILE A 303 -11.70 -3.35 -42.15
C ILE A 303 -11.66 -4.86 -42.46
N LYS A 304 -12.61 -5.64 -41.93
CA LYS A 304 -12.69 -7.09 -42.16
C LYS A 304 -12.88 -7.42 -43.65
N ALA A 305 -13.79 -6.74 -44.34
CA ALA A 305 -14.02 -6.89 -45.77
C ALA A 305 -12.81 -6.47 -46.63
N LYS A 306 -11.99 -5.53 -46.15
CA LYS A 306 -10.78 -5.07 -46.85
C LYS A 306 -9.61 -6.06 -46.65
N VAL A 307 -9.51 -6.68 -45.47
CA VAL A 307 -8.52 -7.74 -45.18
C VAL A 307 -8.83 -8.99 -46.01
N GLU A 308 -10.10 -9.41 -46.11
CA GLU A 308 -10.53 -10.55 -46.92
C GLU A 308 -10.30 -10.34 -48.43
N LYS A 309 -10.42 -9.11 -48.92
CA LYS A 309 -10.08 -8.76 -50.32
C LYS A 309 -8.59 -8.69 -50.62
N THR A 310 -7.73 -8.67 -49.61
CA THR A 310 -6.26 -8.62 -49.79
C THR A 310 -5.64 -10.01 -49.66
N GLN A 311 -6.42 -11.00 -49.23
CA GLN A 311 -6.00 -12.41 -49.06
C GLN A 311 -6.49 -13.34 -50.18
N ASN A 312 -7.26 -12.83 -51.15
CA ASN A 312 -7.62 -13.49 -52.40
C ASN A 312 -6.96 -12.75 -53.58
#